data_AF-Q3B6V4-F1
#
_entry.id   AF-Q3B6V4-F1
#
_cell.length_a   1.000
_cell.length_b   1.000
_cell.length_c   1.000
_cell.angle_alpha   90.00
_cell.angle_beta   90.00
_cell.angle_gamma   90.00
#
_symmetry.space_group_name_H-M   'P 1'
#
loop_
_entity.id
_entity.type
_entity.pdbx_description
1 polymer ?
#
loop_
_entity_poly.entity_id
_entity_poly.type
_entity_poly.pdbx_seq_one_letter_code
_entity_poly.pdbx_strand_id
1 'polypeptide(L)'
;MSSPERTWKTIESGPHTYQEALHPVVRKNYGKWKYHEIPRPGVLKHVAESGDAIYTVRAGTPRQDTVDMVRRLCEIADRFSDGHLRFTVRNNVEFLTPNPDNVEPMIKELESMGFPVGGAGNCVSSVSHTQGWLHCDIPATDASGVVKSMMDTLYHEFKHMEMPNKVRLSTSCCSINCGGQADIAVVVKHTRPPRINHEHLSMVCELPKAVARCPVAAIRPTVVDGKRSLMVDEAKCICCGACFGACPAMEINHPEHSKFAIWVGGKNSNARSKPSTMSIVAHNLPNNPPRWPEVTDAVGRILTAYKAGGRPWERVGEWINRIGWKRFFEETGLTFDEDMIDSYRHARTTFNQSAHVRF
;
A
#
# COMPACT_ATOMS: atom_id res chain seq x y z
N MET A 1 -8.38 44.53 11.10
CA MET A 1 -7.28 44.71 10.13
C MET A 1 -7.74 44.14 8.81
N SER A 2 -7.88 44.97 7.77
CA SER A 2 -8.20 44.49 6.42
C SER A 2 -7.06 43.56 5.98
N SER A 3 -7.40 42.39 5.43
CA SER A 3 -6.37 41.56 4.79
C SER A 3 -5.73 42.36 3.65
N PRO A 4 -4.40 42.33 3.51
CA PRO A 4 -3.72 43.05 2.44
C PRO A 4 -4.29 42.62 1.09
N GLU A 5 -4.47 43.60 0.21
CA GLU A 5 -5.01 43.40 -1.14
C GLU A 5 -4.08 42.45 -1.92
N ARG A 6 -4.63 41.33 -2.42
CA ARG A 6 -3.85 40.35 -3.19
C ARG A 6 -3.42 40.98 -4.51
N THR A 7 -2.12 41.14 -4.73
CA THR A 7 -1.53 41.69 -5.97
C THR A 7 -1.26 40.63 -7.04
N TRP A 8 -1.56 39.36 -6.79
CA TRP A 8 -1.33 38.24 -7.72
C TRP A 8 -2.63 37.52 -8.08
N LYS A 9 -2.68 37.00 -9.32
CA LYS A 9 -3.81 36.21 -9.85
C LYS A 9 -3.45 34.73 -9.90
N THR A 10 -4.32 33.86 -9.39
CA THR A 10 -4.18 32.41 -9.57
C THR A 10 -4.37 32.04 -11.04
N ILE A 11 -3.47 31.20 -11.57
CA ILE A 11 -3.56 30.67 -12.93
C ILE A 11 -3.70 29.15 -12.83
N GLU A 12 -4.67 28.59 -13.56
CA GLU A 12 -4.84 27.15 -13.73
C GLU A 12 -3.75 26.61 -14.67
N SER A 13 -2.58 26.27 -14.13
CA SER A 13 -1.41 25.86 -14.93
C SER A 13 -1.17 24.35 -15.00
N GLY A 14 -1.84 23.55 -14.17
CA GLY A 14 -1.55 22.12 -14.04
C GLY A 14 -0.12 21.84 -13.54
N PRO A 15 0.38 20.59 -13.68
CA PRO A 15 1.75 20.24 -13.30
C PRO A 15 2.77 20.81 -14.30
N HIS A 16 4.01 20.98 -13.83
CA HIS A 16 5.14 21.27 -14.73
C HIS A 16 5.31 20.16 -15.78
N THR A 17 5.77 20.57 -16.97
CA THR A 17 6.08 19.68 -18.08
C THR A 17 7.23 18.74 -17.71
N TYR A 18 6.95 17.44 -17.57
CA TYR A 18 7.94 16.47 -17.08
C TYR A 18 9.19 16.36 -17.96
N GLN A 19 9.09 16.70 -19.25
CA GLN A 19 10.19 16.64 -20.22
C GLN A 19 11.36 17.55 -19.83
N GLU A 20 11.08 18.64 -19.11
CA GLU A 20 12.12 19.57 -18.61
C GLU A 20 12.85 19.00 -17.40
N ALA A 21 12.20 18.12 -16.63
CA ALA A 21 12.79 17.45 -15.47
C ALA A 21 13.59 16.19 -15.83
N LEU A 22 13.54 15.73 -17.08
CA LEU A 22 14.28 14.54 -17.52
C LEU A 22 15.78 14.81 -17.59
N HIS A 23 16.56 13.87 -17.07
CA HIS A 23 18.01 13.84 -17.28
C HIS A 23 18.34 13.91 -18.79
N PRO A 24 19.35 14.68 -19.24
CA PRO A 24 19.63 14.91 -20.67
C PRO A 24 19.74 13.63 -21.51
N VAL A 25 20.42 12.61 -20.99
CA VAL A 25 20.53 11.28 -21.62
C VAL A 25 19.16 10.59 -21.78
N VAL A 26 18.26 10.72 -20.80
CA VAL A 26 16.91 10.17 -20.88
C VAL A 26 16.08 10.93 -21.92
N ARG A 27 16.20 12.26 -21.95
CA ARG A 27 15.50 13.11 -22.93
C ARG A 27 15.96 12.82 -24.36
N LYS A 28 17.27 12.69 -24.59
CA LYS A 28 17.86 12.35 -25.90
C LYS A 28 17.36 11.01 -26.42
N ASN A 29 17.24 10.02 -25.53
CA ASN A 29 16.87 8.64 -25.88
C ASN A 29 15.41 8.30 -25.55
N TYR A 30 14.54 9.31 -25.40
CA TYR A 30 13.16 9.09 -25.01
C TYR A 30 12.42 8.22 -26.04
N GLY A 31 11.88 7.09 -25.59
CA GLY A 31 11.22 6.11 -26.46
C GLY A 31 12.15 5.25 -27.33
N LYS A 32 13.48 5.36 -27.17
CA LYS A 32 14.50 4.67 -27.99
C LYS A 32 15.42 3.79 -27.15
N TRP A 33 14.84 3.03 -26.23
CA TRP A 33 15.57 2.13 -25.34
C TRP A 33 15.63 0.73 -25.92
N LYS A 34 16.83 0.15 -25.98
CA LYS A 34 17.07 -1.18 -26.53
C LYS A 34 16.80 -2.28 -25.52
N TYR A 35 17.38 -2.17 -24.32
CA TYR A 35 17.20 -3.14 -23.25
C TYR A 35 17.52 -2.53 -21.87
N HIS A 36 17.21 -3.29 -20.82
CA HIS A 36 17.67 -2.99 -19.47
C HIS A 36 18.19 -4.26 -18.80
N GLU A 37 19.04 -4.06 -17.79
CA GLU A 37 19.60 -5.11 -16.94
C GLU A 37 19.52 -4.68 -15.48
N ILE A 38 19.63 -5.64 -14.56
CA ILE A 38 19.70 -5.40 -13.11
C ILE A 38 21.01 -6.01 -12.61
N PRO A 39 22.14 -5.28 -12.69
CA PRO A 39 23.46 -5.85 -12.37
C PRO A 39 23.58 -6.31 -10.91
N ARG A 40 22.90 -5.64 -9.99
CA ARG A 40 22.87 -5.96 -8.55
C ARG A 40 21.61 -5.38 -7.89
N PRO A 41 21.25 -5.80 -6.67
CA PRO A 41 20.09 -5.24 -5.97
C PRO A 41 20.15 -3.70 -5.90
N GLY A 42 19.05 -3.06 -6.28
CA GLY A 42 18.94 -1.59 -6.27
C GLY A 42 19.63 -0.86 -7.42
N VAL A 43 20.35 -1.55 -8.32
CA VAL A 43 20.98 -0.92 -9.49
C VAL A 43 20.38 -1.46 -10.78
N LEU A 44 19.97 -0.56 -11.67
CA LEU A 44 19.51 -0.88 -13.02
C LEU A 44 20.43 -0.21 -14.04
N LYS A 45 20.55 -0.81 -15.22
CA LYS A 45 21.23 -0.22 -16.37
C LYS A 45 20.29 -0.23 -17.55
N HIS A 46 20.07 0.91 -18.18
CA HIS A 46 19.32 1.00 -19.44
C HIS A 46 20.28 1.36 -20.56
N VAL A 47 20.14 0.69 -21.71
CA VAL A 47 20.96 0.93 -22.90
C VAL A 47 20.05 1.33 -24.04
N ALA A 48 20.33 2.48 -24.63
CA ALA A 48 19.59 3.04 -25.75
C ALA A 48 20.01 2.41 -27.09
N GLU A 49 19.20 2.59 -28.12
CA GLU A 49 19.56 2.19 -29.50
C GLU A 49 20.80 2.91 -30.01
N SER A 50 21.06 4.13 -29.53
CA SER A 50 22.24 4.94 -29.83
C SER A 50 23.54 4.37 -29.23
N GLY A 51 23.44 3.42 -28.30
CA GLY A 51 24.56 2.94 -27.49
C GLY A 51 24.76 3.69 -26.17
N ASP A 52 24.08 4.83 -25.96
CA ASP A 52 24.09 5.53 -24.68
C ASP A 52 23.60 4.59 -23.56
N ALA A 53 24.29 4.61 -22.42
CA ALA A 53 23.89 3.87 -21.23
C ALA A 53 23.61 4.83 -20.07
N ILE A 54 22.65 4.47 -19.22
CA ILE A 54 22.39 5.18 -17.97
C ILE A 54 22.15 4.18 -16.84
N TYR A 55 22.79 4.43 -15.71
CA TYR A 55 22.63 3.66 -14.48
C TYR A 55 21.58 4.33 -13.60
N THR A 56 20.75 3.51 -12.96
CA THR A 56 19.77 3.97 -11.97
C THR A 56 20.08 3.32 -10.64
N VAL A 57 20.30 4.14 -9.60
CA VAL A 57 20.41 3.69 -8.21
C VAL A 57 19.08 3.96 -7.52
N ARG A 58 18.45 2.90 -7.00
CA ARG A 58 17.16 2.96 -6.30
C ARG A 58 17.38 2.75 -4.80
N ALA A 59 16.83 3.65 -3.99
CA ALA A 59 16.83 3.53 -2.54
C ALA A 59 15.43 3.65 -1.94
N GLY A 60 15.21 2.98 -0.80
CA GLY A 60 13.98 3.07 -0.02
C GLY A 60 13.87 4.40 0.71
N THR A 61 12.68 4.98 0.74
CA THR A 61 12.35 6.15 1.57
C THR A 61 11.11 5.85 2.41
N PRO A 62 10.87 6.59 3.50
CA PRO A 62 9.70 6.37 4.35
C PRO A 62 8.39 6.89 3.74
N ARG A 63 8.40 7.58 2.58
CA ARG A 63 7.28 8.28 1.92
C ARG A 63 6.81 9.54 2.64
N GLN A 64 6.81 9.55 3.97
CA GLN A 64 6.58 10.75 4.79
C GLN A 64 7.94 11.40 5.01
N ASP A 65 8.27 12.30 4.09
CA ASP A 65 9.60 12.87 3.96
C ASP A 65 9.59 14.31 4.50
N THR A 66 10.56 14.67 5.35
CA THR A 66 10.73 16.08 5.76
C THR A 66 11.36 16.88 4.61
N VAL A 67 11.14 18.20 4.62
CA VAL A 67 11.78 19.08 3.63
C VAL A 67 13.30 18.97 3.66
N ASP A 68 13.90 18.85 4.84
CA ASP A 68 15.35 18.70 4.99
C ASP A 68 15.86 17.37 4.43
N MET A 69 15.05 16.30 4.55
CA MET A 69 15.37 15.02 3.94
C MET A 69 15.35 15.12 2.41
N VAL A 70 14.33 15.78 1.84
CA VAL A 70 14.26 16.02 0.39
C VAL A 70 15.43 16.86 -0.09
N ARG A 71 15.82 17.93 0.63
CA ARG A 71 17.00 18.75 0.30
C ARG A 71 18.28 17.93 0.26
N ARG A 72 18.50 17.04 1.22
CA ARG A 72 19.66 16.13 1.22
C ARG A 72 19.64 15.16 0.03
N LEU A 73 18.47 14.67 -0.38
CA LEU A 73 18.36 13.89 -1.61
C LEU A 73 18.72 14.73 -2.84
N CYS A 74 18.35 16.01 -2.89
CA CYS A 74 18.78 16.92 -3.95
C CYS A 74 20.30 17.12 -3.96
N GLU A 75 20.95 17.26 -2.80
CA GLU A 75 22.43 17.38 -2.70
C GLU A 75 23.15 16.16 -3.29
N ILE A 76 22.62 14.95 -3.07
CA ILE A 76 23.11 13.73 -3.72
C ILE A 76 22.92 13.80 -5.23
N ALA A 77 21.76 14.28 -5.69
CA ALA A 77 21.47 14.39 -7.11
C ALA A 77 22.41 15.38 -7.81
N ASP A 78 22.66 16.54 -7.20
CA ASP A 78 23.59 17.55 -7.72
C ASP A 78 25.00 17.00 -7.88
N ARG A 79 25.45 16.15 -6.95
CA ARG A 79 26.80 15.58 -6.97
C ARG A 79 26.97 14.40 -7.92
N PHE A 80 25.95 13.55 -8.08
CA PHE A 80 26.12 12.25 -8.72
C PHE A 80 25.21 12.00 -9.93
N SER A 81 24.14 12.78 -10.11
CA SER A 81 23.16 12.60 -11.18
C SER A 81 22.73 13.91 -11.84
N ASP A 82 23.66 14.87 -11.94
CA ASP A 82 23.51 16.14 -12.66
C ASP A 82 22.28 16.97 -12.21
N GLY A 83 21.91 16.87 -10.93
CA GLY A 83 20.73 17.54 -10.35
C GLY A 83 19.39 16.86 -10.67
N HIS A 84 19.41 15.65 -11.24
CA HIS A 84 18.20 14.90 -11.58
C HIS A 84 17.96 13.70 -10.66
N LEU A 85 16.73 13.57 -10.18
CA LEU A 85 16.21 12.40 -9.47
C LEU A 85 14.74 12.20 -9.81
N ARG A 86 14.18 11.03 -9.47
CA ARG A 86 12.75 10.77 -9.55
C ARG A 86 12.28 9.87 -8.41
N PHE A 87 10.97 9.84 -8.20
CA PHE A 87 10.34 8.86 -7.32
C PHE A 87 9.60 7.79 -8.13
N THR A 88 9.57 6.57 -7.61
CA THR A 88 8.84 5.45 -8.20
C THR A 88 7.38 5.45 -7.73
N VAL A 89 6.54 4.67 -8.40
CA VAL A 89 5.14 4.43 -7.99
C VAL A 89 4.99 3.73 -6.62
N ARG A 90 6.09 3.30 -5.99
CA ARG A 90 6.12 2.77 -4.62
C ARG A 90 6.99 3.62 -3.69
N ASN A 91 7.13 4.89 -4.04
CA ASN A 91 7.78 5.93 -3.24
C ASN A 91 9.29 5.74 -2.99
N ASN A 92 9.94 4.73 -3.56
CA ASN A 92 11.40 4.71 -3.63
C ASN A 92 11.93 5.91 -4.42
N VAL A 93 13.09 6.41 -4.05
CA VAL A 93 13.84 7.40 -4.83
C VAL A 93 14.77 6.69 -5.83
N GLU A 94 14.95 7.31 -7.00
CA GLU A 94 15.87 6.87 -8.06
C GLU A 94 16.74 8.03 -8.54
N PHE A 95 18.04 7.79 -8.58
CA PHE A 95 19.05 8.68 -9.15
C PHE A 95 19.57 8.08 -10.44
N LEU A 96 19.76 8.90 -11.47
CA LEU A 96 20.13 8.43 -12.81
C LEU A 96 21.42 9.09 -13.27
N THR A 97 22.43 8.30 -13.62
CA THR A 97 23.75 8.81 -14.02
C THR A 97 24.31 8.04 -15.22
N PRO A 98 24.85 8.72 -16.25
CA PRO A 98 25.55 8.05 -17.34
C PRO A 98 26.98 7.65 -16.94
N ASN A 99 27.52 8.21 -15.85
CA ASN A 99 28.85 7.89 -15.37
C ASN A 99 28.80 6.68 -14.40
N PRO A 100 29.31 5.50 -14.79
CA PRO A 100 29.34 4.34 -13.90
C PRO A 100 30.13 4.58 -12.60
N ASP A 101 31.14 5.46 -12.61
CA ASP A 101 31.98 5.72 -11.44
C ASP A 101 31.21 6.43 -10.31
N ASN A 102 30.08 7.07 -10.63
CA ASN A 102 29.21 7.71 -9.64
C ASN A 102 28.36 6.69 -8.86
N VAL A 103 28.19 5.46 -9.35
CA VAL A 103 27.24 4.49 -8.77
C VAL A 103 27.65 4.06 -7.37
N GLU A 104 28.91 3.65 -7.17
CA GLU A 104 29.37 3.13 -5.89
C GLU A 104 29.46 4.21 -4.79
N PRO A 105 30.00 5.41 -5.04
CA PRO A 105 29.96 6.51 -4.08
C PRO A 105 28.53 6.91 -3.69
N MET A 106 27.61 6.99 -4.66
CA MET A 106 26.22 7.33 -4.41
C MET A 106 25.53 6.30 -3.51
N ILE A 107 25.78 5.00 -3.71
CA ILE A 107 25.25 3.94 -2.85
C ILE A 107 25.77 4.10 -1.42
N LYS A 108 27.07 4.30 -1.23
CA LYS A 108 27.67 4.47 0.11
C LYS A 108 27.08 5.66 0.86
N GLU A 109 26.81 6.75 0.16
CA GLU A 109 26.22 7.94 0.75
C GLU A 109 24.75 7.74 1.13
N LEU A 110 23.95 7.13 0.26
CA LEU A 110 22.56 6.78 0.58
C LEU A 110 22.47 5.86 1.81
N GLU A 111 23.30 4.82 1.86
CA GLU A 111 23.34 3.88 2.98
C GLU A 111 23.80 4.54 4.29
N SER A 112 24.81 5.43 4.25
CA SER A 112 25.28 6.12 5.45
C SER A 112 24.22 7.05 6.06
N MET A 113 23.29 7.51 5.23
CA MET A 113 22.13 8.30 5.65
C MET A 113 20.93 7.45 6.08
N GLY A 114 21.03 6.12 5.97
CA GLY A 114 19.96 5.19 6.32
C GLY A 114 18.92 4.95 5.21
N PHE A 115 19.23 5.29 3.95
CA PHE A 115 18.40 4.93 2.80
C PHE A 115 18.92 3.65 2.16
N PRO A 116 18.26 2.49 2.39
CA PRO A 116 18.73 1.23 1.85
C PRO A 116 18.61 1.22 0.33
N VAL A 117 19.69 0.89 -0.36
CA VAL A 117 19.72 0.63 -1.80
C VAL A 117 19.23 -0.77 -2.07
N GLY A 118 18.15 -0.91 -2.85
CA GLY A 118 17.46 -2.18 -3.03
C GLY A 118 16.13 -2.04 -3.77
N GLY A 119 15.20 -2.95 -3.54
CA GLY A 119 13.84 -2.85 -4.08
C GLY A 119 13.74 -3.00 -5.60
N ALA A 120 14.73 -3.64 -6.25
CA ALA A 120 14.76 -3.98 -7.66
C ALA A 120 14.78 -5.52 -7.85
N GLY A 121 14.35 -6.01 -9.02
CA GLY A 121 14.31 -7.46 -9.29
C GLY A 121 13.33 -8.24 -8.41
N ASN A 122 13.65 -9.51 -8.12
CA ASN A 122 12.80 -10.43 -7.37
C ASN A 122 12.99 -10.24 -5.86
N CYS A 123 12.46 -9.13 -5.34
CA CYS A 123 12.57 -8.71 -3.94
C CYS A 123 11.20 -8.41 -3.34
N VAL A 124 11.18 -8.11 -2.04
CA VAL A 124 10.10 -7.34 -1.41
C VAL A 124 10.40 -5.86 -1.59
N SER A 125 9.62 -5.18 -2.44
CA SER A 125 9.79 -3.74 -2.66
C SER A 125 8.98 -2.92 -1.64
N SER A 126 9.26 -1.63 -1.52
CA SER A 126 8.59 -0.72 -0.58
C SER A 126 7.07 -0.82 -0.55
N VAL A 127 6.54 -0.67 0.66
CA VAL A 127 5.13 -0.82 0.97
C VAL A 127 4.38 0.45 0.57
N SER A 128 3.34 0.31 -0.28
CA SER A 128 2.42 1.41 -0.51
C SER A 128 1.51 1.52 0.71
N HIS A 129 1.39 2.71 1.27
CA HIS A 129 0.64 2.91 2.49
C HIS A 129 -0.04 4.28 2.53
N THR A 130 -0.88 4.45 3.54
CA THR A 130 -1.83 5.56 3.65
C THR A 130 -1.38 6.57 4.70
N GLN A 131 -2.30 7.42 5.16
CA GLN A 131 -1.99 8.46 6.14
C GLN A 131 -1.92 7.94 7.59
N GLY A 132 -2.78 6.99 7.97
CA GLY A 132 -2.85 6.54 9.35
C GLY A 132 -3.26 7.65 10.31
N TRP A 133 -2.76 7.58 11.53
CA TRP A 133 -3.01 8.56 12.59
C TRP A 133 -2.38 9.92 12.32
N LEU A 134 -1.47 10.01 11.35
CA LEU A 134 -0.78 11.26 11.04
C LEU A 134 -1.72 12.32 10.44
N HIS A 135 -2.73 11.90 9.67
CA HIS A 135 -3.55 12.87 8.91
C HIS A 135 -4.96 12.42 8.55
N CYS A 136 -5.30 11.12 8.61
CA CYS A 136 -6.65 10.69 8.27
C CYS A 136 -7.62 11.01 9.41
N ASP A 137 -8.87 11.29 9.06
CA ASP A 137 -10.00 11.46 9.98
C ASP A 137 -10.70 10.14 10.36
N ILE A 138 -10.61 9.10 9.51
CA ILE A 138 -11.17 7.75 9.76
C ILE A 138 -10.16 6.60 9.96
N PRO A 139 -8.95 6.79 10.53
CA PRO A 139 -8.03 5.69 10.73
C PRO A 139 -8.53 4.77 11.85
N ALA A 140 -8.53 3.47 11.58
CA ALA A 140 -8.62 2.44 12.62
C ALA A 140 -7.23 2.11 13.20
N THR A 141 -6.14 2.48 12.53
CA THR A 141 -4.74 2.31 13.00
C THR A 141 -3.78 3.28 12.30
N ASP A 142 -2.51 3.26 12.68
CA ASP A 142 -1.44 3.95 11.99
C ASP A 142 -1.05 3.31 10.65
N ALA A 143 -0.45 4.07 9.76
CA ALA A 143 0.12 3.55 8.52
C ALA A 143 1.64 3.45 8.61
N SER A 144 2.30 4.55 8.96
CA SER A 144 3.77 4.64 8.96
C SER A 144 4.41 3.66 9.95
N GLY A 145 3.87 3.54 11.17
CA GLY A 145 4.34 2.62 12.19
C GLY A 145 4.21 1.15 11.80
N VAL A 146 3.09 0.78 11.17
CA VAL A 146 2.87 -0.59 10.67
C VAL A 146 3.87 -0.92 9.57
N VAL A 147 4.08 0.00 8.62
CA VAL A 147 5.08 -0.17 7.56
C VAL A 147 6.48 -0.29 8.13
N LYS A 148 6.87 0.60 9.05
CA LYS A 148 8.19 0.57 9.68
C LYS A 148 8.42 -0.75 10.39
N SER A 149 7.43 -1.24 11.14
CA SER A 149 7.59 -2.49 11.86
C SER A 149 7.77 -3.69 10.93
N MET A 150 6.95 -3.79 9.88
CA MET A 150 7.12 -4.85 8.88
C MET A 150 8.46 -4.74 8.16
N MET A 151 8.80 -3.57 7.63
CA MET A 151 10.01 -3.39 6.83
C MET A 151 11.30 -3.59 7.62
N ASP A 152 11.30 -3.39 8.94
CA ASP A 152 12.45 -3.73 9.79
C ASP A 152 12.74 -5.24 9.80
N THR A 153 11.69 -6.08 9.76
CA THR A 153 11.85 -7.54 9.65
C THR A 153 12.09 -8.03 8.22
N LEU A 154 11.62 -7.26 7.23
CA LEU A 154 11.71 -7.59 5.80
C LEU A 154 12.90 -6.90 5.10
N TYR A 155 13.79 -6.27 5.86
CA TYR A 155 14.93 -5.52 5.34
C TYR A 155 15.82 -6.38 4.44
N HIS A 156 16.07 -7.62 4.83
CA HIS A 156 16.83 -8.58 4.02
C HIS A 156 16.20 -8.77 2.64
N GLU A 157 14.89 -9.00 2.58
CA GLU A 157 14.17 -9.24 1.32
C GLU A 157 14.04 -8.00 0.43
N PHE A 158 14.22 -6.80 1.00
CA PHE A 158 14.34 -5.56 0.22
C PHE A 158 15.74 -5.41 -0.41
N LYS A 159 16.78 -5.82 0.32
CA LYS A 159 18.19 -5.71 -0.07
C LYS A 159 18.66 -6.80 -1.03
N HIS A 160 17.92 -7.90 -1.15
CA HIS A 160 18.31 -9.06 -1.97
C HIS A 160 17.26 -9.40 -3.04
N MET A 161 17.65 -10.22 -4.01
CA MET A 161 16.81 -10.63 -5.15
C MET A 161 16.51 -12.13 -5.13
N GLU A 162 16.09 -12.65 -3.99
CA GLU A 162 15.97 -14.09 -3.70
C GLU A 162 14.53 -14.61 -3.68
N MET A 163 13.54 -13.75 -3.92
CA MET A 163 12.15 -14.20 -4.00
C MET A 163 11.90 -14.96 -5.31
N PRO A 164 10.92 -15.88 -5.37
CA PRO A 164 10.56 -16.52 -6.64
C PRO A 164 10.14 -15.53 -7.73
N ASN A 165 9.49 -14.43 -7.32
CA ASN A 165 9.24 -13.23 -8.10
C ASN A 165 9.10 -12.02 -7.16
N LYS A 166 9.06 -10.80 -7.72
CA LYS A 166 8.81 -9.57 -6.99
C LYS A 166 7.50 -9.61 -6.20
N VAL A 167 7.58 -9.28 -4.93
CA VAL A 167 6.43 -9.17 -4.02
C VAL A 167 6.08 -7.71 -3.78
N ARG A 168 4.80 -7.38 -3.90
CA ARG A 168 4.24 -6.08 -3.57
C ARG A 168 3.46 -6.18 -2.27
N LEU A 169 3.78 -5.29 -1.34
CA LEU A 169 3.06 -5.12 -0.09
C LEU A 169 2.26 -3.82 -0.11
N SER A 170 1.07 -3.81 0.48
CA SER A 170 0.33 -2.59 0.81
C SER A 170 -0.21 -2.62 2.24
N THR A 171 -0.41 -1.45 2.83
CA THR A 171 -1.11 -1.30 4.12
C THR A 171 -2.18 -0.23 4.00
N SER A 172 -3.32 -0.44 4.63
CA SER A 172 -4.42 0.53 4.66
C SER A 172 -4.92 0.73 6.08
N CYS A 173 -4.98 2.00 6.50
CA CYS A 173 -5.39 2.40 7.85
C CYS A 173 -6.91 2.28 8.13
N CYS A 174 -7.70 1.88 7.14
CA CYS A 174 -9.12 1.51 7.26
C CYS A 174 -9.56 0.66 6.07
N SER A 175 -10.80 0.16 6.09
CA SER A 175 -11.33 -0.72 5.05
C SER A 175 -11.68 -0.04 3.72
N ILE A 176 -11.58 1.29 3.64
CA ILE A 176 -11.66 2.02 2.34
C ILE A 176 -10.50 1.64 1.42
N ASN A 177 -9.40 1.16 2.00
CA ASN A 177 -8.28 0.54 1.30
C ASN A 177 -7.61 1.45 0.24
N CYS A 178 -7.24 2.67 0.63
CA CYS A 178 -6.48 3.58 -0.24
C CYS A 178 -5.06 3.04 -0.60
N GLY A 179 -4.58 1.98 0.07
CA GLY A 179 -3.33 1.29 -0.26
C GLY A 179 -3.41 0.40 -1.52
N GLY A 180 -4.62 0.03 -1.95
CA GLY A 180 -4.86 -0.72 -3.19
C GLY A 180 -4.47 -2.20 -3.13
N GLN A 181 -4.53 -2.85 -4.30
CA GLN A 181 -4.24 -4.28 -4.48
C GLN A 181 -2.73 -4.55 -4.44
N ALA A 182 -2.34 -5.66 -3.83
CA ALA A 182 -0.95 -6.09 -3.67
C ALA A 182 -0.86 -7.64 -3.60
N ASP A 183 0.35 -8.20 -3.66
CA ASP A 183 0.51 -9.65 -3.43
C ASP A 183 0.10 -10.02 -2.01
N ILE A 184 0.42 -9.14 -1.06
CA ILE A 184 0.01 -9.21 0.35
C ILE A 184 -0.43 -7.80 0.76
N ALA A 185 -1.64 -7.64 1.29
CA ALA A 185 -2.14 -6.39 1.84
C ALA A 185 -2.54 -6.55 3.31
N VAL A 186 -2.16 -5.55 4.11
CA VAL A 186 -2.50 -5.44 5.52
C VAL A 186 -3.57 -4.37 5.67
N VAL A 187 -4.79 -4.77 5.98
CA VAL A 187 -5.94 -3.85 6.04
C VAL A 187 -6.54 -3.93 7.43
N VAL A 188 -6.61 -2.79 8.11
CA VAL A 188 -7.33 -2.71 9.39
C VAL A 188 -8.81 -2.41 9.16
N LYS A 189 -9.64 -2.94 10.05
CA LYS A 189 -11.07 -2.74 10.10
C LYS A 189 -11.47 -2.30 11.50
N HIS A 190 -12.49 -1.44 11.60
CA HIS A 190 -13.15 -1.18 12.87
C HIS A 190 -13.96 -2.41 13.30
N THR A 191 -14.13 -2.63 14.60
CA THR A 191 -14.85 -3.81 15.12
C THR A 191 -16.04 -3.45 16.01
N ARG A 192 -16.49 -2.20 15.95
CA ARG A 192 -17.76 -1.77 16.54
C ARG A 192 -18.58 -0.93 15.55
N PRO A 193 -19.91 -0.96 15.64
CA PRO A 193 -20.77 0.02 14.97
C PRO A 193 -20.43 1.47 15.37
N PRO A 194 -20.75 2.46 14.51
CA PRO A 194 -20.50 3.86 14.82
C PRO A 194 -21.39 4.36 15.96
N ARG A 195 -20.84 5.22 16.82
CA ARG A 195 -21.58 5.92 17.87
C ARG A 195 -22.21 7.16 17.27
N ILE A 196 -23.51 7.34 17.49
CA ILE A 196 -24.24 8.48 16.93
C ILE A 196 -24.33 9.60 17.96
N ASN A 197 -23.87 10.79 17.59
CA ASN A 197 -24.18 12.01 18.33
C ASN A 197 -25.54 12.56 17.86
N HIS A 198 -26.61 12.12 18.52
CA HIS A 198 -27.99 12.47 18.15
C HIS A 198 -28.29 13.97 18.29
N GLU A 199 -27.58 14.69 19.18
CA GLU A 199 -27.76 16.13 19.39
C GLU A 199 -27.31 16.95 18.18
N HIS A 200 -26.19 16.58 17.56
CA HIS A 200 -25.57 17.34 16.48
C HIS A 200 -25.87 16.81 15.07
N LEU A 201 -26.23 15.53 14.95
CA LEU A 201 -26.37 14.85 13.65
C LEU A 201 -27.27 15.59 12.66
N SER A 202 -28.45 16.08 13.07
CA SER A 202 -29.35 16.79 12.16
C SER A 202 -28.88 18.20 11.76
N MET A 203 -27.91 18.76 12.48
CA MET A 203 -27.36 20.09 12.19
C MET A 203 -26.17 20.03 11.23
N VAL A 204 -25.41 18.94 11.26
CA VAL A 204 -24.14 18.82 10.52
C VAL A 204 -24.16 17.79 9.38
N CYS A 205 -25.16 16.90 9.34
CA CYS A 205 -25.22 15.83 8.36
C CYS A 205 -26.45 15.88 7.45
N GLU A 206 -26.25 15.57 6.18
CA GLU A 206 -27.32 15.22 5.25
C GLU A 206 -27.75 13.76 5.48
N LEU A 207 -28.81 13.53 6.25
CA LEU A 207 -29.20 12.19 6.69
C LEU A 207 -29.39 11.16 5.55
N PRO A 208 -30.04 11.50 4.41
CA PRO A 208 -30.18 10.57 3.29
C PRO A 208 -28.83 10.09 2.73
N LYS A 209 -27.80 10.95 2.75
CA LYS A 209 -26.45 10.62 2.29
C LYS A 209 -25.81 9.56 3.18
N ALA A 210 -25.95 9.69 4.51
CA ALA A 210 -25.45 8.70 5.46
C ALA A 210 -26.16 7.34 5.30
N VAL A 211 -27.48 7.35 5.10
CA VAL A 211 -28.28 6.14 4.83
C VAL A 211 -27.80 5.46 3.54
N ALA A 212 -27.72 6.20 2.43
CA ALA A 212 -27.35 5.69 1.11
C ALA A 212 -25.90 5.17 1.05
N ARG A 213 -25.03 5.59 1.97
CA ARG A 213 -23.63 5.15 2.03
C ARG A 213 -23.46 3.74 2.59
N CYS A 214 -24.44 3.20 3.30
CA CYS A 214 -24.32 1.90 3.95
C CYS A 214 -24.44 0.74 2.94
N PRO A 215 -23.39 -0.06 2.71
CA PRO A 215 -23.41 -1.13 1.72
C PRO A 215 -24.37 -2.29 2.05
N VAL A 216 -24.71 -2.42 3.34
CA VAL A 216 -25.51 -3.51 3.91
C VAL A 216 -26.85 -3.03 4.47
N ALA A 217 -27.23 -1.79 4.16
CA ALA A 217 -28.50 -1.17 4.58
C ALA A 217 -28.77 -1.26 6.11
N ALA A 218 -27.72 -1.13 6.92
CA ALA A 218 -27.79 -1.13 8.38
C ALA A 218 -28.26 0.21 8.96
N ILE A 219 -28.16 1.32 8.22
CA ILE A 219 -28.50 2.66 8.71
C ILE A 219 -29.94 3.00 8.31
N ARG A 220 -30.76 3.43 9.28
CA ARG A 220 -32.17 3.77 9.05
C ARG A 220 -32.51 5.14 9.66
N PRO A 221 -33.40 5.93 9.03
CA PRO A 221 -34.00 7.10 9.67
C PRO A 221 -34.76 6.71 10.95
N THR A 222 -34.67 7.55 11.97
CA THR A 222 -35.43 7.41 13.21
C THR A 222 -35.71 8.80 13.81
N VAL A 223 -36.39 8.85 14.95
CA VAL A 223 -36.58 10.05 15.75
C VAL A 223 -36.04 9.79 17.15
N VAL A 224 -35.18 10.67 17.65
CA VAL A 224 -34.63 10.64 19.02
C VAL A 224 -34.91 12.00 19.63
N ASP A 225 -35.53 12.04 20.81
CA ASP A 225 -35.91 13.27 21.53
C ASP A 225 -36.69 14.28 20.67
N GLY A 226 -37.60 13.77 19.84
CA GLY A 226 -38.42 14.59 18.92
C GLY A 226 -37.67 15.17 17.72
N LYS A 227 -36.38 14.87 17.56
CA LYS A 227 -35.53 15.33 16.45
C LYS A 227 -35.27 14.20 15.46
N ARG A 228 -35.20 14.55 14.16
CA ARG A 228 -34.83 13.62 13.09
C ARG A 228 -33.41 13.09 13.35
N SER A 229 -33.25 11.78 13.33
CA SER A 229 -31.98 11.13 13.61
C SER A 229 -31.79 9.87 12.76
N LEU A 230 -30.71 9.13 13.04
CA LEU A 230 -30.42 7.83 12.45
C LEU A 230 -30.27 6.77 13.54
N MET A 231 -30.53 5.52 13.21
CA MET A 231 -30.17 4.34 14.00
C MET A 231 -29.30 3.40 13.16
N VAL A 232 -28.53 2.55 13.83
CA VAL A 232 -27.74 1.48 13.19
C VAL A 232 -28.25 0.14 13.68
N ASP A 233 -28.67 -0.71 12.73
CA ASP A 233 -28.91 -2.13 12.96
C ASP A 233 -27.55 -2.84 13.12
N GLU A 234 -27.14 -3.05 14.38
CA GLU A 234 -25.84 -3.62 14.69
C GLU A 234 -25.64 -5.02 14.12
N ALA A 235 -26.71 -5.82 14.04
CA ALA A 235 -26.68 -7.17 13.47
C ALA A 235 -26.34 -7.17 11.97
N LYS A 236 -26.57 -6.06 11.26
CA LYS A 236 -26.19 -5.88 9.85
C LYS A 236 -24.87 -5.14 9.68
N CYS A 237 -24.44 -4.37 10.67
CA CYS A 237 -23.32 -3.45 10.53
C CYS A 237 -21.99 -4.20 10.37
N ILE A 238 -21.40 -4.12 9.18
CA ILE A 238 -20.07 -4.68 8.93
C ILE A 238 -18.91 -3.77 9.38
N CYS A 239 -19.16 -2.70 10.14
CA CYS A 239 -18.14 -1.81 10.70
C CYS A 239 -17.13 -1.23 9.69
N CYS A 240 -17.58 -0.96 8.45
CA CYS A 240 -16.70 -0.45 7.37
C CYS A 240 -16.27 1.02 7.53
N GLY A 241 -16.95 1.79 8.39
CA GLY A 241 -16.67 3.22 8.63
C GLY A 241 -17.07 4.18 7.52
N ALA A 242 -17.59 3.70 6.37
CA ALA A 242 -17.91 4.55 5.22
C ALA A 242 -18.94 5.65 5.51
N CYS A 243 -19.79 5.45 6.52
CA CYS A 243 -20.79 6.42 6.97
C CYS A 243 -20.19 7.64 7.67
N PHE A 244 -19.04 7.52 8.33
CA PHE A 244 -18.41 8.64 9.04
C PHE A 244 -18.01 9.78 8.08
N GLY A 245 -17.39 9.45 6.94
CA GLY A 245 -17.03 10.45 5.93
C GLY A 245 -18.24 11.17 5.31
N ALA A 246 -19.45 10.59 5.41
CA ALA A 246 -20.69 11.25 5.02
C ALA A 246 -21.34 12.05 6.17
N CYS A 247 -21.12 11.62 7.41
CA CYS A 247 -21.67 12.22 8.61
C CYS A 247 -20.70 12.09 9.79
N PRO A 248 -19.95 13.16 10.12
CA PRO A 248 -18.98 13.14 11.23
C PRO A 248 -19.61 12.85 12.59
N ALA A 249 -20.92 13.02 12.75
CA ALA A 249 -21.67 12.65 13.95
C ALA A 249 -21.87 11.12 14.12
N MET A 250 -21.39 10.28 13.18
CA MET A 250 -21.42 8.81 13.27
C MET A 250 -20.03 8.24 13.54
N GLU A 251 -19.47 8.53 14.71
CA GLU A 251 -18.09 8.23 15.12
C GLU A 251 -17.77 6.72 15.13
N ILE A 252 -16.89 6.31 14.21
CA ILE A 252 -16.44 4.91 14.08
C ILE A 252 -15.08 4.64 14.73
N ASN A 253 -14.24 5.68 14.87
CA ASN A 253 -12.89 5.54 15.40
C ASN A 253 -12.95 5.14 16.89
N HIS A 254 -12.05 4.26 17.32
CA HIS A 254 -11.95 3.86 18.72
C HIS A 254 -10.56 3.28 19.00
N PRO A 255 -9.96 3.56 20.18
CA PRO A 255 -8.64 3.03 20.52
C PRO A 255 -8.60 1.49 20.57
N GLU A 256 -9.67 0.85 21.04
CA GLU A 256 -9.68 -0.59 21.32
C GLU A 256 -10.43 -1.45 20.28
N HIS A 257 -11.24 -0.83 19.42
CA HIS A 257 -12.13 -1.56 18.49
C HIS A 257 -11.61 -1.50 17.05
N SER A 258 -10.40 -2.01 16.87
CA SER A 258 -9.75 -2.16 15.58
C SER A 258 -8.98 -3.47 15.50
N LYS A 259 -9.05 -4.15 14.34
CA LYS A 259 -8.35 -5.40 14.09
C LYS A 259 -7.80 -5.43 12.66
N PHE A 260 -6.62 -6.01 12.49
CA PHE A 260 -6.01 -6.21 11.18
C PHE A 260 -6.49 -7.51 10.54
N ALA A 261 -6.58 -7.46 9.22
CA ALA A 261 -6.69 -8.61 8.35
C ALA A 261 -5.55 -8.59 7.32
N ILE A 262 -5.06 -9.78 6.99
CA ILE A 262 -4.04 -10.03 5.97
C ILE A 262 -4.74 -10.62 4.75
N TRP A 263 -4.50 -10.00 3.61
CA TRP A 263 -5.06 -10.36 2.33
C TRP A 263 -3.94 -10.78 1.39
N VAL A 264 -4.15 -11.79 0.55
CA VAL A 264 -3.12 -12.26 -0.40
C VAL A 264 -3.68 -12.54 -1.79
N GLY A 265 -2.78 -12.59 -2.77
CA GLY A 265 -3.08 -13.08 -4.12
C GLY A 265 -3.44 -11.99 -5.14
N GLY A 266 -3.36 -10.72 -4.76
CA GLY A 266 -3.64 -9.59 -5.64
C GLY A 266 -2.53 -9.33 -6.66
N LYS A 267 -2.92 -8.89 -7.86
CA LYS A 267 -1.99 -8.62 -8.95
C LYS A 267 -2.61 -7.67 -9.97
N ASN A 268 -1.83 -6.68 -10.40
CA ASN A 268 -2.24 -5.74 -11.44
C ASN A 268 -1.62 -6.04 -12.82
N SER A 269 -0.50 -6.78 -12.89
CA SER A 269 0.15 -7.07 -14.17
C SER A 269 -0.58 -8.16 -14.95
N ASN A 270 -0.40 -8.18 -16.27
CA ASN A 270 -0.93 -9.23 -17.17
C ASN A 270 0.08 -10.37 -17.46
N ALA A 271 1.30 -10.28 -16.94
CA ALA A 271 2.35 -11.24 -17.24
C ALA A 271 2.00 -12.63 -16.69
N ARG A 272 1.94 -13.68 -17.53
CA ARG A 272 1.57 -15.08 -17.22
C ARG A 272 0.12 -15.35 -16.83
N SER A 273 -0.48 -14.52 -15.98
CA SER A 273 -1.87 -14.66 -15.54
C SER A 273 -2.57 -13.31 -15.48
N LYS A 274 -3.90 -13.33 -15.59
CA LYS A 274 -4.76 -12.14 -15.51
C LYS A 274 -4.60 -11.41 -14.16
N PRO A 275 -4.88 -10.10 -14.10
CA PRO A 275 -5.05 -9.39 -12.84
C PRO A 275 -6.04 -10.11 -11.92
N SER A 276 -5.76 -10.08 -10.62
CA SER A 276 -6.53 -10.78 -9.60
C SER A 276 -6.74 -9.90 -8.37
N THR A 277 -7.86 -10.10 -7.71
CA THR A 277 -8.16 -9.53 -6.39
C THR A 277 -7.55 -10.38 -5.29
N MET A 278 -7.49 -9.83 -4.07
CA MET A 278 -6.98 -10.52 -2.89
C MET A 278 -8.08 -11.28 -2.13
N SER A 279 -7.67 -12.25 -1.31
CA SER A 279 -8.50 -13.00 -0.37
C SER A 279 -7.94 -12.91 1.05
N ILE A 280 -8.81 -12.86 2.07
CA ILE A 280 -8.40 -12.87 3.48
C ILE A 280 -7.77 -14.22 3.83
N VAL A 281 -6.66 -14.20 4.56
CA VAL A 281 -5.97 -15.40 5.06
C VAL A 281 -5.60 -15.33 6.55
N ALA A 282 -5.73 -14.16 7.16
CA ALA A 282 -5.67 -13.97 8.60
C ALA A 282 -6.52 -12.75 8.96
N HIS A 283 -7.16 -12.75 10.12
CA HIS A 283 -7.99 -11.67 10.62
C HIS A 283 -7.95 -11.65 12.15
N ASN A 284 -8.65 -10.71 12.77
CA ASN A 284 -8.69 -10.53 14.23
C ASN A 284 -7.33 -10.27 14.89
N LEU A 285 -6.33 -9.84 14.11
CA LEU A 285 -5.02 -9.48 14.64
C LEU A 285 -5.10 -8.14 15.39
N PRO A 286 -4.51 -8.01 16.58
CA PRO A 286 -4.65 -6.82 17.41
C PRO A 286 -3.91 -5.60 16.83
N ASN A 287 -4.39 -4.42 17.20
CA ASN A 287 -3.71 -3.17 16.93
C ASN A 287 -2.73 -2.87 18.08
N ASN A 288 -1.48 -3.34 17.94
CA ASN A 288 -0.45 -3.30 18.99
C ASN A 288 0.74 -2.36 18.63
N PRO A 289 0.56 -1.03 18.69
CA PRO A 289 1.68 -0.10 18.55
C PRO A 289 2.77 -0.32 19.62
N PRO A 290 4.04 0.01 19.33
CA PRO A 290 4.52 0.61 18.09
C PRO A 290 5.02 -0.43 17.07
N ARG A 291 4.77 -1.73 17.26
CA ARG A 291 5.44 -2.80 16.48
C ARG A 291 4.55 -3.88 15.88
N TRP A 292 3.28 -4.02 16.21
CA TRP A 292 2.35 -4.96 15.56
C TRP A 292 2.98 -6.34 15.24
N PRO A 293 3.58 -7.02 16.24
CA PRO A 293 4.33 -8.26 16.02
C PRO A 293 3.47 -9.35 15.37
N GLU A 294 2.17 -9.40 15.66
CA GLU A 294 1.23 -10.37 15.09
C GLU A 294 1.01 -10.18 13.59
N VAL A 295 0.95 -8.92 13.14
CA VAL A 295 0.88 -8.59 11.71
C VAL A 295 2.17 -9.00 11.01
N THR A 296 3.29 -8.70 11.65
CA THR A 296 4.62 -8.96 11.09
C THR A 296 4.92 -10.46 11.02
N ASP A 297 4.53 -11.24 12.04
CA ASP A 297 4.59 -12.71 12.05
C ASP A 297 3.77 -13.31 10.91
N ALA A 298 2.50 -12.91 10.78
CA ALA A 298 1.62 -13.43 9.73
C ALA A 298 2.19 -13.18 8.32
N VAL A 299 2.69 -11.96 8.05
CA VAL A 299 3.32 -11.61 6.78
C VAL A 299 4.63 -12.40 6.57
N GLY A 300 5.46 -12.53 7.61
CA GLY A 300 6.71 -13.29 7.58
C GLY A 300 6.49 -14.76 7.23
N ARG A 301 5.50 -15.41 7.86
CA ARG A 301 5.13 -16.80 7.59
C ARG A 301 4.70 -17.01 6.14
N ILE A 302 3.89 -16.11 5.59
CA ILE A 302 3.48 -16.15 4.18
C ILE A 302 4.69 -16.03 3.26
N LEU A 303 5.58 -15.08 3.52
CA LEU A 303 6.77 -14.85 2.69
C LEU A 303 7.75 -16.03 2.76
N THR A 304 7.98 -16.59 3.95
CA THR A 304 8.84 -17.77 4.13
C THR A 304 8.28 -18.98 3.38
N ALA A 305 6.98 -19.28 3.53
CA ALA A 305 6.35 -20.39 2.81
C ALA A 305 6.39 -20.19 1.28
N TYR A 306 6.13 -18.96 0.80
CA TYR A 306 6.21 -18.64 -0.61
C TYR A 306 7.65 -18.73 -1.15
N LYS A 307 8.65 -18.25 -0.40
CA LYS A 307 10.08 -18.34 -0.78
C LYS A 307 10.52 -19.80 -0.89
N ALA A 308 10.04 -20.68 -0.01
CA ALA A 308 10.34 -22.11 -0.03
C ALA A 308 9.59 -22.88 -1.14
N GLY A 309 8.31 -22.57 -1.37
CA GLY A 309 7.42 -23.36 -2.24
C GLY A 309 7.15 -22.77 -3.63
N GLY A 310 7.47 -21.51 -3.86
CA GLY A 310 7.23 -20.80 -5.12
C GLY A 310 8.22 -21.19 -6.21
N ARG A 311 7.72 -21.37 -7.44
CA ARG A 311 8.59 -21.64 -8.60
C ARG A 311 9.10 -20.32 -9.20
N PRO A 312 10.23 -20.34 -9.94
CA PRO A 312 10.71 -19.16 -10.64
C PRO A 312 9.58 -18.50 -11.42
N TRP A 313 9.49 -17.18 -11.25
CA TRP A 313 8.48 -16.32 -11.83
C TRP A 313 7.08 -16.42 -11.24
N GLU A 314 6.69 -17.41 -10.43
CA GLU A 314 5.35 -17.38 -9.83
C GLU A 314 5.16 -16.16 -8.92
N ARG A 315 4.03 -15.46 -9.02
CA ARG A 315 3.60 -14.50 -7.99
C ARG A 315 2.92 -15.23 -6.82
N VAL A 316 2.73 -14.57 -5.67
CA VAL A 316 2.08 -15.19 -4.50
C VAL A 316 0.72 -15.81 -4.87
N GLY A 317 -0.11 -15.09 -5.62
CA GLY A 317 -1.40 -15.62 -6.09
C GLY A 317 -1.27 -16.76 -7.10
N GLU A 318 -0.23 -16.79 -7.93
CA GLU A 318 0.02 -17.89 -8.87
C GLU A 318 0.47 -19.15 -8.14
N TRP A 319 1.32 -18.99 -7.12
CA TRP A 319 1.72 -20.07 -6.22
C TRP A 319 0.50 -20.67 -5.51
N ILE A 320 -0.35 -19.82 -4.89
CA ILE A 320 -1.59 -20.24 -4.23
C ILE A 320 -2.50 -21.01 -5.22
N ASN A 321 -2.72 -20.47 -6.43
CA ASN A 321 -3.55 -21.14 -7.44
C ASN A 321 -3.03 -22.53 -7.82
N ARG A 322 -1.69 -22.71 -7.85
CA ARG A 322 -1.08 -24.00 -8.16
C ARG A 322 -1.25 -25.01 -7.02
N ILE A 323 -0.98 -24.60 -5.77
CA ILE A 323 -0.97 -25.52 -4.61
C ILE A 323 -2.37 -25.75 -4.04
N GLY A 324 -3.28 -24.78 -4.20
CA GLY A 324 -4.61 -24.75 -3.62
C GLY A 324 -4.62 -24.17 -2.20
N TRP A 325 -5.75 -23.56 -1.80
CA TRP A 325 -5.90 -22.86 -0.52
C TRP A 325 -5.63 -23.75 0.69
N LYS A 326 -6.10 -25.00 0.69
CA LYS A 326 -5.83 -25.95 1.78
C LYS A 326 -4.32 -26.07 2.05
N ARG A 327 -3.55 -26.33 1.00
CA ARG A 327 -2.09 -26.46 1.11
C ARG A 327 -1.43 -25.16 1.52
N PHE A 328 -1.93 -24.01 1.06
CA PHE A 328 -1.45 -22.71 1.52
C PHE A 328 -1.58 -22.55 3.05
N PHE A 329 -2.73 -22.91 3.64
CA PHE A 329 -2.91 -22.86 5.09
C PHE A 329 -1.99 -23.86 5.82
N GLU A 330 -1.76 -25.05 5.27
CA GLU A 330 -0.78 -26.02 5.82
C GLU A 330 0.65 -25.48 5.81
N GLU A 331 1.12 -24.95 4.66
CA GLU A 331 2.50 -24.47 4.48
C GLU A 331 2.80 -23.19 5.27
N THR A 332 1.80 -22.33 5.46
CA THR A 332 1.94 -21.11 6.27
C THR A 332 1.67 -21.37 7.75
N GLY A 333 0.96 -22.46 8.07
CA GLY A 333 0.39 -22.78 9.38
C GLY A 333 -0.69 -21.79 9.84
N LEU A 334 -1.20 -20.92 8.97
CA LEU A 334 -2.29 -20.01 9.30
C LEU A 334 -3.57 -20.83 9.54
N THR A 335 -4.47 -20.31 10.36
CA THR A 335 -5.75 -20.97 10.64
C THR A 335 -6.82 -20.40 9.72
N PHE A 336 -7.51 -21.29 9.00
CA PHE A 336 -8.70 -20.93 8.26
C PHE A 336 -9.87 -20.77 9.24
N ASP A 337 -10.65 -19.71 9.07
CA ASP A 337 -11.80 -19.38 9.91
C ASP A 337 -13.05 -19.16 9.04
N GLU A 338 -14.24 -19.33 9.61
CA GLU A 338 -15.51 -19.18 8.89
C GLU A 338 -15.72 -17.76 8.34
N ASP A 339 -15.21 -16.73 9.02
CA ASP A 339 -15.30 -15.33 8.58
C ASP A 339 -14.47 -15.05 7.31
N MET A 340 -13.63 -16.00 6.87
CA MET A 340 -12.91 -15.92 5.59
C MET A 340 -13.77 -16.35 4.41
N ILE A 341 -14.95 -16.95 4.66
CA ILE A 341 -15.92 -17.29 3.63
C ILE A 341 -16.69 -16.02 3.25
N ASP A 342 -16.63 -15.63 1.98
CA ASP A 342 -17.36 -14.45 1.52
C ASP A 342 -18.87 -14.62 1.75
N SER A 343 -19.47 -13.62 2.36
CA SER A 343 -20.92 -13.52 2.61
C SER A 343 -21.53 -12.27 1.96
N TYR A 344 -20.72 -11.51 1.21
CA TYR A 344 -21.17 -10.32 0.51
C TYR A 344 -21.89 -10.67 -0.79
N ARG A 345 -22.54 -9.66 -1.40
CA ARG A 345 -23.34 -9.83 -2.60
C ARG A 345 -22.54 -10.55 -3.70
N HIS A 346 -23.12 -11.61 -4.27
CA HIS A 346 -22.52 -12.49 -5.27
C HIS A 346 -21.38 -13.42 -4.78
N ALA A 347 -21.23 -13.63 -3.47
CA ALA A 347 -20.21 -14.49 -2.86
C ALA A 347 -20.11 -15.91 -3.44
N ARG A 348 -21.18 -16.45 -4.04
CA ARG A 348 -21.20 -17.78 -4.65
C ARG A 348 -20.06 -17.99 -5.68
N THR A 349 -19.55 -16.92 -6.31
CA THR A 349 -18.42 -16.99 -7.26
C THR A 349 -17.07 -17.29 -6.58
N THR A 350 -16.98 -17.14 -5.27
CA THR A 350 -15.77 -17.43 -4.47
C THR A 350 -15.74 -18.88 -3.96
N PHE A 351 -16.89 -19.55 -3.95
CA PHE A 351 -17.00 -20.91 -3.41
C PHE A 351 -16.43 -21.93 -4.38
N ASN A 352 -15.90 -23.03 -3.82
CA ASN A 352 -15.54 -24.17 -4.65
C ASN A 352 -16.81 -24.86 -5.18
N GLN A 353 -17.07 -24.70 -6.47
CA GLN A 353 -18.20 -25.34 -7.17
C GLN A 353 -17.76 -26.61 -7.94
N SER A 354 -16.70 -27.26 -7.47
CA SER A 354 -16.11 -28.45 -8.09
C SER A 354 -15.84 -29.53 -7.05
N ALA A 355 -15.98 -30.79 -7.47
CA ALA A 355 -15.56 -31.95 -6.68
C ALA A 355 -14.03 -32.08 -6.59
N HIS A 356 -13.27 -31.26 -7.33
CA HIS A 356 -11.81 -31.24 -7.27
C HIS A 356 -11.33 -30.55 -5.97
N VAL A 357 -11.36 -31.32 -4.88
CA VAL A 357 -10.75 -30.99 -3.58
C VAL A 357 -9.50 -31.83 -3.36
N ARG A 358 -8.45 -31.23 -2.81
CA ARG A 358 -7.22 -31.93 -2.43
C ARG A 358 -7.33 -32.32 -0.96
N PHE A 359 -7.20 -33.61 -0.65
CA PHE A 359 -7.22 -34.16 0.70
C PHE A 359 -5.84 -34.14 1.34
#